data_AF-A0A447TVF6-F1
#
_entry.id   AF-A0A447TVF6-F1
#
_cell.length_a   1.000
_cell.length_b   1.000
_cell.length_c   1.000
_cell.angle_alpha   90.00
_cell.angle_beta   90.00
_cell.angle_gamma   90.00
#
_symmetry.space_group_name_H-M   'P 1'
#
loop_
_entity.id
_entity.type
_entity.pdbx_description
1 polymer ?
#
loop_
_entity_poly.entity_id
_entity_poly.type
_entity_poly.pdbx_seq_one_letter_code
_entity_poly.pdbx_strand_id
1 'polypeptide(L)'
;MPGNDARLIANLKAQNLLYTVAERGAESTELKIIGSMKEALHPEFDSHAGILAAMARPENRHRLLNRDRKRLLHRPRQRRA
;
A
#
# COMPACT_ATOMS: atom_id res chain seq x y z
N MET A 1 -6.65 -10.50 4.29
CA MET A 1 -7.85 -10.38 5.14
C MET A 1 -8.72 -9.29 4.54
N PRO A 2 -9.94 -9.58 4.07
CA PRO A 2 -10.85 -8.55 3.55
C PRO A 2 -11.15 -7.50 4.63
N GLY A 3 -11.10 -6.21 4.31
CA GLY A 3 -11.48 -5.11 5.21
C GLY A 3 -10.41 -4.63 6.19
N ASN A 4 -9.22 -5.23 6.18
CA ASN A 4 -8.10 -4.73 6.99
C ASN A 4 -7.43 -3.48 6.36
N ASP A 5 -7.49 -3.38 5.04
CA ASP A 5 -6.97 -2.26 4.24
C ASP A 5 -7.69 -0.94 4.52
N ALA A 6 -9.02 -0.92 4.53
CA ALA A 6 -9.79 0.28 4.87
C ALA A 6 -9.44 0.81 6.27
N ARG A 7 -9.35 -0.09 7.26
CA ARG A 7 -8.99 0.27 8.64
C ARG A 7 -7.57 0.80 8.76
N LEU A 8 -6.61 0.20 8.05
CA LEU A 8 -5.21 0.69 8.05
C LEU A 8 -5.11 2.10 7.45
N ILE A 9 -5.81 2.36 6.34
CA ILE A 9 -5.82 3.69 5.71
C ILE A 9 -6.49 4.72 6.63
N ALA A 10 -7.61 4.37 7.27
CA ALA A 10 -8.28 5.25 8.23
C ALA A 10 -7.37 5.60 9.42
N ASN A 11 -6.70 4.60 10.01
CA ASN A 11 -5.77 4.83 11.13
C ASN A 11 -4.58 5.71 10.71
N LEU A 12 -4.07 5.51 9.51
CA LEU A 12 -2.95 6.29 8.98
C LEU A 12 -3.37 7.76 8.75
N LYS A 13 -4.56 7.99 8.18
CA LYS A 13 -5.12 9.36 8.03
C LYS A 13 -5.29 10.03 9.40
N ALA A 14 -5.79 9.30 10.41
CA ALA A 14 -5.96 9.82 11.77
C ALA A 14 -4.64 10.18 12.48
N GLN A 15 -3.51 9.62 12.02
CA GLN A 15 -2.16 9.87 12.57
C GLN A 15 -1.36 10.86 11.72
N ASN A 16 -2.01 11.70 10.91
CA ASN A 16 -1.35 12.64 10.00
C ASN A 16 -0.36 11.95 9.04
N LEU A 17 -0.70 10.74 8.59
CA LEU A 17 0.13 9.88 7.72
C LEU A 17 1.47 9.45 8.33
N LEU A 18 1.60 9.53 9.65
CA LEU A 18 2.75 9.04 10.40
C LEU A 18 2.52 7.60 10.83
N TYR A 19 3.58 6.81 10.83
CA TYR A 19 3.56 5.47 11.42
C TYR A 19 4.90 5.13 12.05
N THR A 20 4.89 4.22 13.02
CA THR A 20 6.11 3.76 13.70
C THR A 20 6.56 2.43 13.11
N VAL A 21 7.86 2.31 12.84
CA VAL A 21 8.53 1.06 12.51
C VAL A 21 9.35 0.63 13.71
N ALA A 22 9.08 -0.57 14.21
CA ALA A 22 9.91 -1.24 15.20
C ALA A 22 10.88 -2.20 14.50
N GLU A 23 12.15 -1.82 14.44
CA GLU A 23 13.21 -2.65 13.89
C GLU A 23 13.78 -3.52 15.02
N ARG A 24 13.43 -4.80 15.01
CA ARG A 24 13.87 -5.76 16.03
C ARG A 24 15.06 -6.57 15.53
N GLY A 25 16.22 -6.36 16.14
CA GLY A 25 17.41 -7.18 16.00
C GLY A 25 17.53 -8.24 17.10
N ALA A 26 18.62 -9.01 17.08
CA ALA A 26 18.92 -10.01 18.10
C ALA A 26 19.15 -9.37 19.48
N GLU A 27 19.86 -8.24 19.52
CA GLU A 27 20.32 -7.59 20.75
C GLU A 27 19.46 -6.38 21.16
N SER A 28 18.77 -5.74 20.20
CA SER A 28 18.06 -4.49 20.46
C SER A 28 16.84 -4.31 19.55
N THR A 29 15.92 -3.44 19.98
CA THR A 29 14.80 -2.98 19.17
C THR A 29 14.85 -1.47 19.07
N GLU A 30 14.87 -0.96 17.84
CA GLU A 30 14.84 0.47 17.54
C GLU A 30 13.45 0.88 17.06
N LEU A 31 12.97 2.05 17.47
CA LEU A 31 11.68 2.60 17.02
C LEU A 31 11.92 3.85 16.18
N LYS A 32 11.39 3.87 14.95
CA LYS A 32 11.49 5.00 14.02
C LYS A 32 10.12 5.50 13.63
N ILE A 33 9.90 6.82 13.68
CA ILE A 33 8.69 7.45 13.12
C ILE A 33 8.96 7.78 11.66
N ILE A 34 8.08 7.29 10.78
CA ILE A 34 8.16 7.52 9.34
C ILE A 34 7.09 8.53 8.93
N GLY A 35 7.50 9.59 8.25
CA GLY A 35 6.63 10.65 7.71
C GLY A 35 6.82 10.91 6.23
N SER A 36 7.34 9.93 5.47
CA SER A 36 7.54 10.06 4.02
C SER A 36 6.26 9.89 3.20
N MET A 37 5.17 9.40 3.80
CA MET A 37 3.88 9.27 3.14
C MET A 37 3.17 10.63 3.01
N LYS A 38 2.75 10.97 1.79
CA LYS A 38 2.06 12.23 1.47
C LYS A 38 0.55 12.07 1.29
N GLU A 39 0.10 10.91 0.84
CA GLU A 39 -1.30 10.60 0.61
C GLU A 39 -1.56 9.11 0.84
N ALA A 40 -2.78 8.78 1.25
CA ALA A 40 -3.25 7.41 1.44
C ALA A 40 -4.68 7.31 0.91
N LEU A 41 -4.87 6.51 -0.14
CA LEU A 41 -6.16 6.42 -0.85
C LEU A 41 -6.75 5.01 -0.73
N HIS A 42 -8.06 4.92 -0.52
CA HIS A 42 -8.81 3.67 -0.47
C HIS A 42 -10.11 3.78 -1.27
N PRO A 43 -10.56 2.75 -2.02
CA PRO A 43 -11.76 2.85 -2.84
C PRO A 43 -13.03 3.24 -2.07
N GLU A 44 -13.15 2.83 -0.80
CA GLU A 44 -14.28 3.17 0.06
C GLU A 44 -14.33 4.65 0.47
N PHE A 45 -13.18 5.34 0.54
CA PHE A 45 -13.11 6.74 0.96
C PHE A 45 -12.95 7.71 -0.23
N ASP A 46 -12.20 7.30 -1.25
CA ASP A 46 -11.69 8.19 -2.30
C ASP A 46 -12.24 7.83 -3.69
N SER A 47 -13.07 6.79 -3.80
CA SER A 47 -13.61 6.20 -5.04
C SER A 47 -12.56 5.64 -6.01
N HIS A 48 -13.01 4.75 -6.90
CA HIS A 48 -12.14 4.21 -7.96
C HIS A 48 -11.65 5.30 -8.92
N ALA A 49 -12.52 6.26 -9.27
CA ALA A 49 -12.17 7.36 -10.17
C ALA A 49 -11.11 8.29 -9.56
N GLY A 50 -11.24 8.62 -8.27
CA GLY A 50 -10.27 9.45 -7.55
C GLY A 50 -8.88 8.80 -7.48
N ILE A 51 -8.83 7.48 -7.24
CA ILE A 51 -7.56 6.73 -7.27
C ILE A 51 -6.94 6.75 -8.67
N LEU A 52 -7.73 6.50 -9.72
CA LEU A 52 -7.22 6.54 -11.10
C LEU A 52 -6.69 7.93 -11.47
N ALA A 53 -7.37 9.00 -11.05
CA ALA A 53 -6.90 10.36 -11.25
C ALA A 53 -5.59 10.64 -10.51
N ALA A 54 -5.46 10.19 -9.25
CA ALA A 54 -4.21 10.31 -8.50
C ALA A 54 -3.06 9.55 -9.16
N MET A 55 -3.32 8.35 -9.67
CA MET A 55 -2.34 7.57 -10.42
C MET A 55 -1.91 8.26 -11.73
N ALA A 56 -2.77 9.07 -12.34
CA ALA A 56 -2.50 9.76 -13.60
C ALA A 56 -1.70 11.07 -13.45
N ARG A 57 -1.45 11.55 -12.23
CA ARG A 57 -0.67 12.77 -11.99
C ARG A 57 0.79 12.61 -12.47
N PRO A 58 1.40 13.60 -13.13
CA PRO A 58 2.78 13.52 -13.64
C PRO A 58 3.84 13.17 -12.59
N GLU A 59 3.68 13.69 -11.37
CA GLU A 59 4.56 13.43 -10.23
C GLU A 59 4.50 11.96 -9.76
N ASN A 60 3.42 11.23 -10.05
CA ASN A 60 3.19 9.84 -9.68
C ASN A 60 3.68 8.85 -10.77
N ARG A 61 4.85 9.14 -11.35
CA ARG A 61 5.43 8.35 -12.45
C ARG A 61 5.89 6.95 -12.05
N HIS A 62 6.31 6.76 -10.80
CA HIS A 62 6.78 5.48 -10.29
C HIS A 62 5.68 4.81 -9.47
N ARG A 63 5.35 3.57 -9.85
CA ARG A 63 4.32 2.77 -9.16
C ARG A 63 4.96 1.49 -8.65
N LEU A 64 4.91 1.29 -7.34
CA LEU A 64 5.36 0.06 -6.68
C LEU A 64 4.13 -0.74 -6.27
N LEU A 65 4.12 -2.02 -6.60
CA LEU A 65 3.06 -2.95 -6.23
C LEU A 65 3.56 -3.88 -5.13
N ASN A 66 3.01 -3.74 -3.93
CA ASN A 66 3.21 -4.70 -2.85
C ASN A 66 1.99 -5.62 -2.77
N ARG A 67 2.03 -6.75 -3.49
CA ARG A 67 0.91 -7.71 -3.56
C ARG A 67 1.42 -9.14 -3.41
N ASP A 68 0.63 -9.98 -2.76
CA ASP A 68 0.90 -11.43 -2.70
C ASP A 68 1.15 -12.01 -4.09
N ARG A 69 2.22 -12.80 -4.25
CA ARG A 69 2.58 -13.42 -5.53
C ARG A 69 1.43 -14.21 -6.16
N LYS A 70 0.59 -14.86 -5.35
CA LYS A 70 -0.60 -15.62 -5.79
C LYS A 70 -1.66 -14.76 -6.47
N ARG A 71 -1.64 -13.44 -6.26
CA ARG A 71 -2.58 -12.49 -6.84
C ARG A 71 -2.05 -11.81 -8.10
N LEU A 72 -0.81 -12.11 -8.50
CA LEU A 72 -0.31 -11.74 -9.82
C LEU A 72 -0.98 -12.65 -10.84
N LEU A 73 -1.59 -12.07 -11.88
CA LEU A 73 -2.21 -12.83 -12.96
C LEU A 73 -1.12 -13.55 -13.74
N HIS A 74 -0.83 -14.80 -13.37
CA HIS A 74 0.00 -15.70 -14.16
C HIS A 74 -0.91 -16.56 -15.03
N ARG A 75 -0.82 -16.42 -16.36
CA ARG A 75 -1.44 -17.40 -17.26
C ARG A 75 -0.52 -18.62 -17.32
N PRO A 76 -0.97 -19.82 -16.91
CA PRO A 76 -0.20 -21.02 -17.20
C PRO A 76 -0.09 -21.16 -18.72
N ARG A 77 1.12 -21.50 -19.21
CA ARG A 77 1.31 -21.88 -20.61
C ARG A 77 0.37 -23.04 -20.91
N GLN A 78 -0.66 -22.81 -21.73
CA GLN A 78 -1.42 -23.90 -22.32
C GLN A 78 -0.43 -24.75 -23.12
N ARG A 79 -0.10 -25.95 -22.63
CA ARG A 79 0.58 -26.96 -23.44
C ARG A 79 -0.40 -27.30 -24.56
N ARG A 80 -0.11 -26.86 -25.78
CA ARG A 80 -0.77 -27.40 -26.97
C ARG A 80 -0.43 -28.89 -26.99
N ALA A 81 -1.46 -29.72 -26.92
CA ALA A 81 -1.38 -31.14 -27.20
C ALA A 81 -1.05 -31.35 -28.68
#